data_AF-A0A7L6B0V7-F1
#
_entry.id   AF-A0A7L6B0V7-F1
#
_cell.length_a   1.000
_cell.length_b   1.000
_cell.length_c   1.000
_cell.angle_alpha   90.00
_cell.angle_beta   90.00
_cell.angle_gamma   90.00
#
_symmetry.space_group_name_H-M   'P 1'
#
loop_
_entity.id
_entity.type
_entity.pdbx_description
1 polymer ?
#
loop_
_entity_poly.entity_id
_entity_poly.type
_entity_poly.pdbx_seq_one_letter_code
_entity_poly.pdbx_strand_id
1 'polypeptide(L)'
;MTPDVTLASVVYWRRSLWNGMRCVPVLMTLDQGWLRARDRDGAEVFAVPAGQVRGRLTRLSTLLLTVGGRRYAIVGRGSDVSPSPSADQRRELDEFWAHRAPPSGDGAGFLDLVFNGGASFHTRSWRDALARAGAAVR
;
A
#
# COMPACT_ATOMS: atom_id res chain seq x y z
N MET A 1 13.08 8.32 -18.57
CA MET A 1 12.84 6.97 -18.00
C MET A 1 12.23 7.16 -16.63
N THR A 2 10.98 6.77 -16.43
CA THR A 2 10.40 6.69 -15.08
C THR A 2 11.18 5.63 -14.31
N PRO A 3 11.67 5.91 -13.09
CA PRO A 3 12.37 4.89 -12.32
C PRO A 3 11.46 3.67 -12.14
N ASP A 4 12.02 2.47 -12.27
CA ASP A 4 11.29 1.23 -11.99
C ASP A 4 11.09 1.14 -10.48
N VAL A 5 9.96 1.70 -10.01
CA VAL A 5 9.61 1.72 -8.59
C VAL A 5 8.84 0.45 -8.30
N THR A 6 9.44 -0.39 -7.46
CA THR A 6 8.83 -1.60 -6.94
C THR A 6 8.53 -1.42 -5.45
N LEU A 7 7.29 -1.68 -5.04
CA LEU A 7 6.91 -1.77 -3.62
C LEU A 7 5.71 -2.69 -3.45
N ALA A 8 5.77 -3.61 -2.49
CA ALA A 8 4.62 -4.40 -2.06
C ALA A 8 4.53 -4.46 -0.53
N SER A 9 3.31 -4.36 0.00
CA SER A 9 3.03 -4.62 1.41
C SER A 9 1.54 -4.82 1.64
N VAL A 10 1.19 -5.45 2.75
CA VAL A 10 -0.18 -5.45 3.23
C VAL A 10 -0.44 -4.15 3.99
N VAL A 11 -1.44 -3.41 3.51
CA VAL A 11 -1.97 -2.20 4.15
C VAL A 11 -3.41 -2.44 4.57
N TYR A 12 -4.02 -1.49 5.23
CA TYR A 12 -5.41 -1.60 5.66
C TYR A 12 -6.27 -0.54 5.01
N TRP A 13 -7.35 -0.97 4.37
CA TRP A 13 -8.35 -0.10 3.78
C TRP A 13 -9.51 0.11 4.75
N ARG A 14 -9.73 1.36 5.12
CA ARG A 14 -10.90 1.78 5.89
C ARG A 14 -12.09 1.97 4.95
N ARG A 15 -12.95 0.95 4.83
CA ARG A 15 -14.13 0.95 3.94
C ARG A 15 -15.22 1.95 4.34
N SER A 16 -15.30 2.31 5.61
CA SER A 16 -16.24 3.31 6.13
C SER A 16 -15.54 4.26 7.10
N LEU A 17 -15.74 5.57 6.92
CA LEU A 17 -15.28 6.59 7.86
C LEU A 17 -16.09 6.59 9.16
N TRP A 18 -17.35 6.10 9.09
CA TRP A 18 -18.31 6.08 10.20
C TRP A 18 -18.15 4.84 11.09
N ASN A 19 -17.92 3.65 10.50
CA ASN A 19 -17.60 2.42 11.24
C ASN A 19 -16.08 2.22 11.40
N GLY A 20 -15.37 3.35 11.52
CA GLY A 20 -13.94 3.54 11.20
C GLY A 20 -12.92 2.76 12.00
N MET A 21 -13.34 1.81 12.84
CA MET A 21 -12.45 0.87 13.52
C MET A 21 -12.13 -0.34 12.64
N ARG A 22 -13.12 -0.93 11.95
CA ARG A 22 -12.87 -2.15 11.17
C ARG A 22 -12.32 -1.81 9.80
N CYS A 23 -11.02 -2.06 9.61
CA CYS A 23 -10.37 -1.99 8.31
C CYS A 23 -10.28 -3.38 7.68
N VAL A 24 -10.07 -3.43 6.37
CA VAL A 24 -9.84 -4.69 5.64
C VAL A 24 -8.39 -4.71 5.17
N PRO A 25 -7.63 -5.80 5.41
CA PRO A 25 -6.28 -5.92 4.88
C PRO A 25 -6.32 -6.03 3.35
N VAL A 26 -5.47 -5.25 2.70
CA VAL A 26 -5.32 -5.18 1.25
C VAL A 26 -3.86 -5.37 0.93
N LEU A 27 -3.55 -6.32 0.05
CA LEU A 27 -2.24 -6.43 -0.56
C LEU A 27 -2.14 -5.36 -1.65
N MET A 28 -1.27 -4.37 -1.42
CA MET A 28 -0.95 -3.36 -2.42
C MET A 28 0.39 -3.69 -3.06
N THR A 29 0.44 -3.62 -4.39
CA THR A 29 1.66 -3.80 -5.19
C THR A 29 1.81 -2.64 -6.17
N LEU A 30 3.01 -2.09 -6.24
CA LEU A 30 3.46 -1.12 -7.22
C LEU A 30 4.63 -1.76 -7.96
N ASP A 31 4.48 -1.99 -9.25
CA ASP A 31 5.46 -2.71 -10.06
C ASP A 31 5.25 -2.35 -11.53
N GLN A 32 6.35 -2.17 -12.29
CA GLN A 32 6.30 -1.86 -13.73
C GLN A 32 5.37 -0.68 -14.07
N GLY A 33 5.28 0.31 -13.18
CA GLY A 33 4.41 1.48 -13.33
C GLY A 33 2.92 1.24 -13.10
N TRP A 34 2.52 0.08 -12.60
CA TRP A 34 1.14 -0.26 -12.24
C TRP A 34 0.95 -0.32 -10.73
N LEU A 35 -0.13 0.28 -10.24
CA LEU A 35 -0.61 0.13 -8.88
C LEU A 35 -1.78 -0.86 -8.86
N ARG A 36 -1.66 -1.92 -8.06
CA ARG A 36 -2.71 -2.91 -7.84
C ARG A 36 -3.04 -3.06 -6.37
N ALA A 37 -4.28 -3.39 -6.09
CA ALA A 37 -4.79 -3.66 -4.76
C ALA A 37 -5.71 -4.89 -4.79
N ARG A 38 -5.44 -5.88 -3.95
CA ARG A 38 -6.30 -7.05 -3.74
C ARG A 38 -6.74 -7.14 -2.31
N ASP A 39 -8.01 -7.45 -2.09
CA ASP A 39 -8.52 -7.65 -0.74
C ASP A 39 -8.10 -9.02 -0.19
N ARG A 40 -8.64 -9.35 0.98
CA ARG A 40 -8.36 -10.59 1.71
C ARG A 40 -8.74 -11.85 0.93
N ASP A 41 -9.80 -11.76 0.13
CA ASP A 41 -10.39 -12.88 -0.61
C ASP A 41 -9.76 -13.00 -2.01
N GLY A 42 -8.70 -12.23 -2.29
CA GLY A 42 -8.00 -12.18 -3.56
C GLY A 42 -8.74 -11.34 -4.62
N ALA A 43 -9.86 -10.72 -4.28
CA ALA A 43 -10.62 -9.91 -5.23
C ALA A 43 -9.86 -8.61 -5.53
N GLU A 44 -9.79 -8.26 -6.81
CA GLU A 44 -9.16 -7.01 -7.23
C GLU A 44 -10.03 -5.81 -6.80
N VAL A 45 -9.44 -4.96 -5.96
CA VAL A 45 -10.06 -3.68 -5.55
C VAL A 45 -9.84 -2.63 -6.64
N PHE A 46 -8.63 -2.60 -7.22
CA PHE A 46 -8.30 -1.85 -8.42
C PHE A 46 -6.95 -2.32 -8.99
N ALA A 47 -6.76 -2.13 -10.30
CA ALA A 47 -5.48 -2.17 -10.99
C ALA A 47 -5.42 -1.04 -12.02
N VAL A 48 -4.50 -0.09 -11.83
CA VAL A 48 -4.38 1.09 -12.71
C VAL A 48 -2.93 1.47 -12.93
N PRO A 49 -2.59 2.16 -14.04
CA PRO A 49 -1.30 2.81 -14.18
C PRO A 49 -1.10 3.83 -13.04
N ALA A 50 0.09 3.83 -12.42
CA ALA A 50 0.41 4.67 -11.27
C ALA A 50 0.20 6.17 -11.57
N GLY A 51 0.49 6.61 -12.80
CA GLY A 51 0.24 7.99 -13.25
C GLY A 51 -1.24 8.42 -13.25
N GLN A 52 -2.19 7.48 -13.18
CA GLN A 52 -3.62 7.77 -13.06
C GLN A 52 -4.08 7.88 -11.60
N VAL A 53 -3.21 7.58 -10.64
CA VAL A 53 -3.49 7.66 -9.22
C VAL A 53 -3.26 9.08 -8.74
N ARG A 54 -4.21 9.60 -7.97
CA ARG A 54 -4.02 10.83 -7.18
C ARG A 54 -4.04 10.47 -5.72
N GLY A 55 -3.38 11.26 -4.88
CA GLY A 55 -3.48 11.01 -3.45
C GLY A 55 -3.04 12.16 -2.56
N ARG A 56 -3.30 11.99 -1.27
CA ARG A 56 -2.82 12.88 -0.23
C ARG A 56 -2.54 12.11 1.05
N LEU A 57 -1.36 12.31 1.63
CA LEU A 57 -1.07 11.88 2.98
C LEU A 57 -1.67 12.88 3.98
N THR A 58 -2.50 12.41 4.90
CA THR A 58 -3.08 13.25 5.96
C THR A 58 -2.12 13.39 7.14
N ARG A 59 -2.35 14.40 8.00
CA ARG A 59 -1.59 14.57 9.25
C ARG A 59 -1.72 13.36 10.21
N LEU A 60 -2.77 12.57 10.06
CA LEU A 60 -3.05 11.36 10.84
C LEU A 60 -2.52 10.08 10.16
N SER A 61 -1.50 10.20 9.29
CA SER A 61 -0.87 9.04 8.63
C SER A 61 -1.85 8.15 7.84
N THR A 62 -2.93 8.73 7.33
CA THR A 62 -3.84 8.07 6.38
C THR A 62 -3.51 8.55 4.98
N LEU A 63 -3.19 7.63 4.08
CA LEU A 63 -2.99 7.89 2.67
C LEU A 63 -4.35 7.78 1.96
N LEU A 64 -4.89 8.92 1.52
CA LEU A 64 -6.12 8.97 0.74
C LEU A 64 -5.77 8.84 -0.74
N LEU A 65 -6.11 7.73 -1.37
CA LEU A 65 -5.94 7.51 -2.79
C LEU A 65 -7.23 7.78 -3.54
N THR A 66 -7.13 8.37 -4.73
CA THR A 66 -8.21 8.50 -5.69
C THR A 66 -7.84 7.72 -6.94
N VAL A 67 -8.63 6.68 -7.23
CA VAL A 67 -8.43 5.77 -8.37
C VAL A 67 -9.76 5.64 -9.10
N GLY A 68 -9.79 5.98 -10.39
CA GLY A 68 -11.03 5.92 -11.19
C GLY A 68 -12.20 6.71 -10.58
N GLY A 69 -11.93 7.87 -9.98
CA GLY A 69 -12.94 8.70 -9.30
C GLY A 69 -13.39 8.20 -7.91
N ARG A 70 -12.94 7.02 -7.46
CA ARG A 70 -13.25 6.45 -6.15
C ARG A 70 -12.13 6.75 -5.16
N ARG A 71 -12.51 7.02 -3.90
CA ARG A 71 -11.56 7.33 -2.81
C ARG A 71 -11.33 6.12 -1.92
N TYR A 72 -10.08 5.82 -1.63
CA TYR A 72 -9.63 4.74 -0.77
C TYR A 72 -8.80 5.31 0.37
N ALA A 73 -9.26 5.11 1.61
CA ALA A 73 -8.53 5.52 2.80
C ALA A 73 -7.63 4.39 3.28
N ILE A 74 -6.33 4.52 2.99
CA ILE A 74 -5.31 3.52 3.29
C ILE A 74 -4.56 3.93 4.57
N VAL A 75 -4.40 2.99 5.48
CA VAL A 75 -3.61 3.13 6.70
C VAL A 75 -2.55 2.05 6.76
N GLY A 76 -1.39 2.38 7.33
CA GLY A 76 -0.26 1.44 7.41
C GLY A 76 -0.51 0.26 8.36
N ARG A 77 -1.47 0.38 9.29
CA ARG A 77 -1.85 -0.67 10.24
C ARG A 77 -3.36 -0.60 10.51
N GLY A 78 -4.00 -1.76 10.62
CA GLY A 78 -5.35 -1.90 11.14
C GLY A 78 -5.39 -1.72 12.66
N SER A 79 -6.60 -1.63 13.20
CA SER A 79 -6.83 -1.72 14.65
C SER A 79 -6.80 -3.19 15.12
N ASP A 80 -6.80 -3.43 16.43
CA ASP A 80 -6.87 -4.79 17.00
C ASP A 80 -8.13 -5.56 16.59
N VAL A 81 -9.23 -4.86 16.30
CA VAL A 81 -10.48 -5.47 15.77
C VAL A 81 -10.46 -5.72 14.26
N SER A 82 -9.40 -5.29 13.56
CA SER A 82 -9.26 -5.55 12.13
C SER A 82 -8.79 -6.99 11.92
N PRO A 83 -9.36 -7.72 10.94
CA PRO A 83 -8.89 -9.05 10.61
C PRO A 83 -7.42 -9.01 10.17
N SER A 84 -6.65 -10.03 10.56
CA SER A 84 -5.27 -10.19 10.08
C SER A 84 -5.22 -10.44 8.56
N PRO A 85 -4.08 -10.22 7.89
CA PRO A 85 -3.92 -10.62 6.48
C PRO A 85 -4.18 -12.12 6.28
N SER A 86 -4.72 -12.53 5.12
CA SER A 86 -4.89 -13.95 4.81
C SER A 86 -3.55 -14.64 4.55
N ALA A 87 -3.54 -15.98 4.62
CA ALA A 87 -2.36 -16.77 4.28
C ALA A 87 -1.94 -16.55 2.82
N ASP A 88 -2.92 -16.44 1.90
CA ASP A 88 -2.65 -16.16 0.49
C ASP A 88 -2.02 -14.78 0.28
N GLN A 89 -2.50 -13.73 0.98
CA GLN A 89 -1.87 -12.41 0.91
C GLN A 89 -0.41 -12.41 1.38
N ARG A 90 -0.10 -13.22 2.41
CA ARG A 90 1.28 -13.37 2.90
C ARG A 90 2.14 -14.10 1.86
N ARG A 91 1.64 -15.22 1.33
CA ARG A 91 2.33 -15.97 0.28
C ARG A 91 2.59 -15.11 -0.96
N GLU A 92 1.58 -14.39 -1.45
CA GLU A 92 1.73 -13.48 -2.61
C GLU A 92 2.75 -12.36 -2.33
N LEU A 93 2.79 -11.83 -1.11
CA LEU A 93 3.79 -10.84 -0.72
C LEU A 93 5.20 -11.43 -0.71
N ASP A 94 5.36 -12.63 -0.15
CA ASP A 94 6.64 -13.35 -0.12
C ASP A 94 7.11 -13.69 -1.54
N GLU A 95 6.21 -14.19 -2.40
CA GLU A 95 6.47 -14.46 -3.82
C GLU A 95 6.86 -13.17 -4.58
N PHE A 96 6.17 -12.06 -4.32
CA PHE A 96 6.49 -10.77 -4.95
C PHE A 96 7.94 -10.35 -4.70
N TRP A 97 8.42 -10.55 -3.47
CA TRP A 97 9.77 -10.22 -3.07
C TRP A 97 10.80 -11.29 -3.42
N ALA A 98 10.41 -12.57 -3.50
CA ALA A 98 11.31 -13.65 -3.92
C ALA A 98 11.91 -13.42 -5.32
N HIS A 99 11.17 -12.72 -6.18
CA HIS A 99 11.57 -12.42 -7.56
C HIS A 99 12.16 -11.02 -7.75
N ARG A 100 12.36 -10.22 -6.69
CA ARG A 100 12.80 -8.83 -6.81
C ARG A 100 13.88 -8.48 -5.81
N ALA A 101 14.90 -7.75 -6.27
CA ALA A 101 15.91 -7.21 -5.38
C ALA A 101 15.27 -6.15 -4.46
N PRO A 102 15.52 -6.19 -3.14
CA PRO A 102 15.09 -5.12 -2.25
C PRO A 102 15.72 -3.79 -2.69
N PRO A 103 15.01 -2.66 -2.61
CA PRO A 103 15.54 -1.38 -3.06
C PRO A 103 16.81 -1.02 -2.27
N SER A 104 17.94 -0.95 -2.96
CA SER A 104 19.23 -0.52 -2.41
C SER A 104 19.22 1.01 -2.23
N GLY A 105 18.93 1.47 -1.02
CA GLY A 105 19.02 2.89 -0.64
C GLY A 105 18.82 3.09 0.86
N ASP A 106 19.81 3.71 1.49
CA ASP A 106 19.95 3.89 2.94
C ASP A 106 18.69 4.34 3.69
N GLY A 107 18.38 3.59 4.75
CA GLY A 107 17.35 3.89 5.72
C GLY A 107 16.81 2.59 6.30
N ALA A 108 16.70 2.50 7.62
CA ALA A 108 16.11 1.35 8.33
C ALA A 108 14.78 0.94 7.68
N GLY A 109 14.77 -0.07 6.79
CA GLY A 109 13.77 -0.02 5.72
C GLY A 109 13.46 -1.29 4.94
N PHE A 110 14.08 -2.44 5.23
CA PHE A 110 13.59 -3.71 4.68
C PHE A 110 12.91 -4.55 5.75
N LEU A 111 13.60 -4.82 6.87
CA LEU A 111 13.01 -5.58 7.97
C LEU A 111 11.92 -4.79 8.71
N ASP A 112 12.01 -3.47 8.89
CA ASP A 112 10.94 -2.67 9.53
C ASP A 112 9.69 -2.50 8.65
N LEU A 113 9.85 -2.63 7.32
CA LEU A 113 8.75 -2.66 6.34
C LEU A 113 8.07 -4.04 6.29
N VAL A 114 8.80 -5.09 6.66
CA VAL A 114 8.30 -6.47 6.82
C VAL A 114 7.75 -6.73 8.24
N PHE A 115 8.30 -6.04 9.26
CA PHE A 115 8.00 -6.21 10.68
C PHE A 115 7.47 -4.93 11.34
N ASN A 116 6.29 -4.47 10.93
CA ASN A 116 5.24 -4.05 11.87
C ASN A 116 5.57 -2.95 12.93
N GLY A 117 6.41 -1.95 12.62
CA GLY A 117 6.86 -0.94 13.60
C GLY A 117 6.15 0.42 13.59
N GLY A 118 5.79 0.97 12.42
CA GLY A 118 5.26 2.34 12.34
C GLY A 118 4.25 2.56 11.21
N ALA A 119 2.96 2.61 11.54
CA ALA A 119 1.90 2.89 10.56
C ALA A 119 2.14 4.19 9.76
N SER A 120 2.74 5.19 10.42
CA SER A 120 3.15 6.47 9.82
C SER A 120 4.30 6.33 8.83
N PHE A 121 5.25 5.43 9.10
CA PHE A 121 6.37 5.17 8.20
C PHE A 121 5.87 4.47 6.92
N HIS A 122 5.03 3.43 7.08
CA HIS A 122 4.45 2.70 5.95
C HIS A 122 3.71 3.60 4.96
N THR A 123 2.87 4.52 5.44
CA THR A 123 2.12 5.41 4.53
C THR A 123 2.98 6.48 3.86
N ARG A 124 4.10 6.89 4.48
CA ARG A 124 5.10 7.77 3.85
C ARG A 124 5.87 7.04 2.76
N SER A 125 6.33 5.81 3.01
CA SER A 125 7.01 4.99 2.00
C SER A 125 6.12 4.78 0.76
N TRP A 126 4.82 4.52 0.97
CA TRP A 126 3.85 4.44 -0.12
C TRP A 126 3.66 5.77 -0.85
N ARG A 127 3.53 6.89 -0.13
CA ARG A 127 3.45 8.22 -0.75
C ARG A 127 4.66 8.47 -1.66
N ASP A 128 5.86 8.21 -1.16
CA ASP A 128 7.12 8.50 -1.87
C ASP A 128 7.30 7.58 -3.08
N ALA A 129 6.97 6.28 -2.94
CA ALA A 129 6.98 5.34 -4.04
C ALA A 129 5.98 5.73 -5.14
N LEU A 130 4.76 6.11 -4.77
CA LEU A 130 3.73 6.56 -5.73
C LEU A 130 4.14 7.84 -6.45
N ALA A 131 4.68 8.82 -5.73
CA ALA A 131 5.18 10.07 -6.32
C ALA A 131 6.31 9.79 -7.33
N ARG A 132 7.26 8.91 -6.98
CA ARG A 132 8.34 8.49 -7.89
C ARG A 132 7.83 7.72 -9.11
N ALA A 133 6.73 6.97 -8.98
CA ALA A 133 6.06 6.26 -10.07
C ALA A 133 5.16 7.16 -10.94
N GLY A 134 5.13 8.48 -10.67
CA GLY A 134 4.38 9.46 -11.47
C GLY A 134 2.94 9.71 -11.01
N ALA A 135 2.52 9.16 -9.86
CA ALA A 135 1.22 9.48 -9.28
C ALA A 135 1.20 10.92 -8.74
N ALA A 136 0.05 11.59 -8.88
CA ALA A 136 -0.13 12.94 -8.32
C ALA A 136 -0.49 12.88 -6.83
N VAL A 137 0.51 12.58 -6.00
CA VAL A 137 0.37 12.43 -4.54
C VAL A 137 1.12 13.55 -3.80
N ARG A 138 0.55 14.05 -2.71
CA ARG A 138 1.14 15.08 -1.84
C ARG A 138 1.20 14.63 -0.37
#